data_AF-A0A1Q9NQA7-F1
#
_entry.id   AF-A0A1Q9NQA7-F1
#
_cell.length_a   1.000
_cell.length_b   1.000
_cell.length_c   1.000
_cell.angle_alpha   90.00
_cell.angle_beta   90.00
_cell.angle_gamma   90.00
#
_symmetry.space_group_name_H-M   'P 1'
#
loop_
_entity.id
_entity.type
_entity.pdbx_description
1 polymer ?
#
loop_
_entity_poly.entity_id
_entity_poly.type
_entity_poly.pdbx_seq_one_letter_code
_entity_poly.pdbx_strand_id
1 'polypeptide(L)'
;MFYPVLVLDKTAESIIVSKESLTDEELLMDMKYILAKMTWPEVEELLKETDIALVPVGSTEQHGPALPVDNDAYIALNAMAAS
;
A
#
# COMPACT_ATOMS: atom_id res chain seq x y z
N MET A 1 -12.63 7.60 7.34
CA MET A 1 -11.51 7.57 6.39
C MET A 1 -10.61 6.43 6.83
N PHE A 2 -10.63 5.31 6.11
CA PHE A 2 -9.81 4.14 6.41
C PHE A 2 -8.72 4.08 5.35
N TYR A 3 -7.47 4.29 5.76
CA TYR A 3 -6.32 4.10 4.90
C TYR A 3 -5.88 2.64 4.98
N PRO A 4 -5.59 1.98 3.84
CA PRO A 4 -5.08 0.62 3.87
C PRO A 4 -3.69 0.60 4.52
N VAL A 5 -3.48 -0.32 5.46
CA VAL A 5 -2.17 -0.56 6.09
C VAL A 5 -1.49 -1.68 5.32
N LEU A 6 -0.25 -1.45 4.86
CA LEU A 6 0.58 -2.49 4.24
C LEU A 6 1.54 -3.06 5.29
N VAL A 7 1.87 -4.34 5.19
CA VAL A 7 2.81 -5.00 6.10
C VAL A 7 4.05 -5.43 5.31
N LEU A 8 5.24 -5.17 5.84
CA LEU A 8 6.49 -5.52 5.15
C LEU A 8 6.96 -6.91 5.57
N ASP A 9 7.19 -7.78 4.61
CA ASP A 9 7.87 -9.07 4.83
C ASP A 9 9.38 -8.82 5.04
N LYS A 10 10.00 -9.52 6.00
CA LYS A 10 11.45 -9.44 6.27
C LYS A 10 12.31 -9.92 5.08
N THR A 11 11.69 -10.56 4.09
CA THR A 11 12.33 -11.06 2.88
C THR A 11 12.08 -10.21 1.63
N ALA A 12 11.43 -9.04 1.75
CA ALA A 12 11.11 -8.17 0.62
C ALA A 12 12.38 -7.64 -0.08
N GLU A 13 12.96 -8.45 -0.96
CA GLU A 13 13.71 -7.99 -2.10
C GLU A 13 12.75 -7.14 -2.93
N SER A 14 13.01 -5.83 -2.96
CA SER A 14 12.25 -4.81 -3.66
C SER A 14 11.70 -5.33 -5.00
N ILE A 15 10.39 -5.42 -5.13
CA ILE A 15 9.73 -5.70 -6.41
C ILE A 15 9.81 -4.41 -7.23
N ILE A 16 10.95 -4.20 -7.90
CA ILE A 16 11.04 -3.21 -8.98
C ILE A 16 10.37 -3.84 -10.21
N VAL A 17 9.05 -3.68 -10.34
CA VAL A 17 8.35 -4.02 -11.58
C VAL A 17 8.35 -2.81 -12.49
N SER A 18 9.42 -2.70 -13.28
CA SER A 18 9.44 -1.85 -14.47
C SER A 18 8.61 -2.52 -15.58
N LYS A 19 7.29 -2.31 -15.64
CA LYS A 19 6.53 -2.60 -16.87
C LYS A 19 5.44 -1.57 -17.13
N GLU A 20 5.43 -1.09 -18.38
CA GLU A 20 4.48 -0.14 -18.94
C GLU A 20 3.04 -0.60 -18.70
N SER A 21 2.24 0.30 -18.11
CA SER A 21 0.80 0.21 -17.87
C SER A 21 0.29 -1.14 -17.36
N LEU A 22 0.35 -1.31 -16.03
CA LEU A 22 -0.45 -2.31 -15.32
C LEU A 22 -1.90 -1.81 -15.21
N THR A 23 -2.86 -2.72 -15.33
CA THR A 23 -4.27 -2.43 -15.03
C THR A 23 -4.48 -2.26 -13.53
N ASP A 24 -5.53 -1.53 -13.10
CA ASP A 24 -5.84 -1.32 -11.68
C ASP A 24 -5.96 -2.65 -10.89
N GLU A 25 -6.41 -3.71 -11.56
CA GLU A 25 -6.52 -5.06 -11.01
C GLU A 25 -5.17 -5.76 -10.85
N GLU A 26 -4.19 -5.49 -11.73
CA GLU A 26 -2.82 -6.04 -11.63
C GLU A 26 -1.99 -5.29 -10.58
N LEU A 27 -2.20 -3.97 -10.41
CA LEU A 27 -1.68 -3.17 -9.29
C LEU A 27 -2.19 -3.69 -7.93
N LEU A 28 -3.42 -4.21 -7.91
CA LEU A 28 -4.01 -4.88 -6.75
C LEU A 28 -3.51 -6.32 -6.55
N MET A 29 -2.92 -6.96 -7.56
CA MET A 29 -2.59 -8.40 -7.54
C MET A 29 -1.27 -8.74 -6.84
N ASP A 30 -0.33 -7.80 -6.67
CA ASP A 30 0.90 -8.03 -5.88
C ASP A 30 0.76 -7.62 -4.40
N MET A 31 -0.48 -7.37 -3.96
CA MET A 31 -0.78 -6.87 -2.62
C MET A 31 -1.14 -7.99 -1.62
N LYS A 32 -0.28 -9.00 -1.50
CA LYS A 32 -0.40 -10.10 -0.51
C LYS A 32 -0.54 -9.56 0.94
N TYR A 33 -0.03 -8.37 1.21
CA TYR A 33 0.14 -7.84 2.56
C TYR A 33 -0.68 -6.58 2.89
N ILE A 34 -1.84 -6.36 2.25
CA ILE A 34 -2.78 -5.32 2.75
C ILE A 34 -3.50 -5.86 3.98
N LEU A 35 -3.12 -5.38 5.16
CA LEU A 35 -3.70 -5.78 6.43
C LEU A 35 -5.23 -5.64 6.46
N ALA A 36 -5.77 -4.59 5.82
CA ALA A 36 -7.21 -4.33 5.76
C ALA A 36 -8.00 -5.34 4.89
N LYS A 37 -7.31 -6.21 4.14
CA LYS A 37 -7.91 -7.28 3.33
C LYS A 37 -7.64 -8.68 3.90
N MET A 38 -6.88 -8.76 5.00
CA MET A 38 -6.56 -10.03 5.66
C MET A 38 -7.59 -10.37 6.73
N THR A 39 -7.83 -11.67 6.89
CA THR A 39 -8.54 -12.25 8.02
C THR A 39 -7.61 -12.36 9.24
N TRP A 40 -8.18 -12.46 10.44
CA TRP A 40 -7.39 -12.64 11.66
C TRP A 40 -6.42 -13.83 11.68
N PRO A 41 -6.81 -15.02 11.20
CA PRO A 41 -5.86 -16.12 11.08
C PRO A 41 -4.68 -15.83 10.15
N GLU A 42 -4.90 -15.12 9.04
CA GLU A 42 -3.82 -14.73 8.13
C GLU A 42 -2.88 -13.71 8.77
N VAL A 43 -3.41 -12.78 9.57
CA VAL A 43 -2.60 -11.82 10.33
C VAL A 43 -1.78 -12.53 11.42
N GLU A 44 -2.36 -13.53 12.10
CA GLU A 44 -1.63 -14.32 13.09
C GLU A 44 -0.44 -15.07 12.48
N GLU A 45 -0.59 -15.60 11.26
CA GLU A 45 0.53 -16.21 10.54
C GLU A 45 1.57 -15.16 10.14
N LEU A 46 1.14 -14.02 9.61
CA LEU A 46 2.02 -12.94 9.19
C LEU A 46 2.88 -12.39 10.33
N LEU A 47 2.32 -12.30 11.55
CA LEU A 47 3.04 -11.82 12.74
C LEU A 47 4.24 -12.72 13.13
N LYS A 48 4.32 -13.96 12.61
CA LYS A 48 5.49 -14.83 12.78
C LYS A 48 6.65 -14.42 11.88
N GLU A 49 6.33 -13.84 10.72
CA GLU A 49 7.31 -13.38 9.72
C GLU A 49 7.78 -11.97 10.05
N THR A 50 6.85 -11.08 10.40
CA THR A 50 7.12 -9.64 10.57
C THR A 50 6.27 -8.98 11.64
N ASP A 51 6.85 -7.98 12.28
CA ASP A 51 6.24 -7.08 13.25
C ASP A 51 6.24 -5.62 12.76
N ILE A 52 6.54 -5.41 11.46
CA ILE A 52 6.65 -4.08 10.84
C ILE A 52 5.43 -3.82 9.94
N ALA A 53 4.73 -2.72 10.21
CA ALA A 53 3.66 -2.21 9.37
C ALA A 53 4.02 -0.83 8.79
N LEU A 54 3.64 -0.60 7.54
CA LEU A 54 3.61 0.69 6.89
C LEU A 54 2.18 1.23 6.93
N VAL A 55 2.04 2.49 7.35
CA VAL A 55 0.76 3.19 7.37
C VAL A 55 0.90 4.41 6.46
N PRO A 56 0.22 4.44 5.30
CA PRO A 56 0.27 5.60 4.42
C PRO A 56 -0.50 6.72 5.11
N VAL A 57 0.16 7.86 5.26
CA VAL A 57 -0.43 9.07 5.82
C VAL A 57 -0.33 10.18 4.78
N GLY A 58 -1.46 10.80 4.49
CA GLY A 58 -1.56 11.99 3.66
C GLY A 58 -2.54 12.99 4.25
N SER A 59 -2.92 13.96 3.43
CA SER A 59 -3.84 15.06 3.80
C SER A 59 -5.11 15.02 2.95
N THR A 60 -6.10 15.82 3.36
CA THR A 60 -7.21 16.25 2.49
C THR A 60 -7.14 17.77 2.41
N GLU A 61 -6.50 18.28 1.37
CA GLU A 61 -6.16 19.69 1.24
C GLU A 61 -6.24 20.21 -0.19
N GLN A 62 -6.23 21.53 -0.35
CA GLN A 62 -6.30 22.18 -1.64
C GLN A 62 -4.95 22.10 -2.36
N HIS A 63 -4.92 21.53 -3.57
CA HIS A 63 -3.73 21.42 -4.42
C HIS A 63 -3.81 22.25 -5.73
N GLY A 64 -4.64 23.29 -5.74
CA GLY A 64 -4.91 24.08 -6.95
C GLY A 64 -5.98 23.44 -7.85
N PRO A 65 -6.45 24.11 -8.92
CA PRO A 65 -7.51 23.58 -9.78
C PRO A 65 -7.14 22.32 -10.58
N ALA A 66 -5.85 22.00 -10.67
CA ALA A 66 -5.33 20.93 -11.51
C ALA A 66 -5.23 19.58 -10.78
N LEU A 67 -5.29 19.56 -9.45
CA LEU A 67 -5.07 18.35 -8.65
C LEU A 67 -6.23 18.08 -7.69
N PRO A 68 -6.59 16.80 -7.48
CA PRO A 68 -7.56 16.39 -6.46
C PRO A 68 -7.12 16.76 -5.04
N VAL A 69 -8.08 16.85 -4.13
CA VAL A 69 -7.81 17.22 -2.72
C VAL A 69 -7.22 16.10 -1.88
N ASP A 70 -7.19 14.87 -2.38
CA ASP A 70 -6.63 13.68 -1.72
C ASP A 70 -5.26 13.27 -2.28
N ASN A 71 -4.62 14.16 -3.07
CA ASN A 71 -3.39 13.86 -3.78
C ASN A 71 -2.27 13.32 -2.86
N ASP A 72 -2.09 13.93 -1.68
CA ASP A 72 -1.09 13.46 -0.71
C ASP A 72 -1.34 12.03 -0.25
N ALA A 73 -2.61 11.68 0.01
CA ALA A 73 -2.99 10.33 0.40
C ALA A 73 -2.82 9.33 -0.75
N TYR A 74 -3.15 9.73 -1.97
CA TYR A 74 -2.97 8.91 -3.17
C TYR A 74 -1.48 8.59 -3.40
N ILE A 75 -0.60 9.59 -3.31
CA ILE A 75 0.84 9.39 -3.50
C ILE A 75 1.41 8.50 -2.39
N ALA A 76 1.06 8.75 -1.12
CA ALA A 76 1.54 7.95 0.00
C ALA A 76 1.17 6.46 -0.15
N LEU A 77 -0.05 6.17 -0.61
CA LEU A 77 -0.50 4.81 -0.86
C LEU A 77 0.30 4.12 -1.99
N ASN A 78 0.48 4.80 -3.13
CA ASN A 78 1.17 4.23 -4.28
C ASN A 78 2.68 4.09 -4.07
N ALA A 79 3.30 5.00 -3.30
CA ALA A 79 4.72 4.89 -2.96
C ALA A 79 5.01 3.64 -2.13
N MET A 80 4.09 3.23 -1.25
CA MET A 80 4.21 2.00 -0.46
C MET A 80 3.98 0.72 -1.25
N ALA A 81 3.20 0.77 -2.34
CA ALA A 81 3.03 -0.40 -3.21
C ALA A 81 4.29 -0.70 -4.05
N ALA A 82 5.21 0.27 -4.18
CA ALA A 82 6.45 0.15 -4.94
C ALA A 82 7.68 -0.20 -4.09
N SER A 83 7.51 -0.38 -2.77
CA SER A 83 8.59 -0.71 -1.81
C SER A 83 8.54 -2.17 -1.42
#